data_AF-A0A936BVX6-F1
#
_entry.id   AF-A0A936BVX6-F1
#
_cell.length_a   1.000
_cell.length_b   1.000
_cell.length_c   1.000
_cell.angle_alpha   90.00
_cell.angle_beta   90.00
_cell.angle_gamma   90.00
#
_symmetry.space_group_name_H-M   'P 1'
#
loop_
_entity.id
_entity.type
_entity.pdbx_description
1 polymer ?
#
loop_
_entity_poly.entity_id
_entity_poly.type
_entity_poly.pdbx_seq_one_letter_code
_entity_poly.pdbx_strand_id
1 'polypeptide(L)'
;MLTESVGPLRRAVTEVWHHACEHYGRIGAARGLAAGEIVEEIQYLRELLTRRVGPLLTTLRQRQAMAIILRLNAVLDKGIAVAVVGYTDALVAALFTQNGVPAPEGGTDTGDILRQVE
;
A
#
# COMPACT_ATOMS: atom_id res chain seq x y z
N MET A 1 13.19 8.40 -2.03
CA MET A 1 12.65 7.07 -1.67
C MET A 1 12.11 6.33 -2.89
N LEU A 2 11.07 6.82 -3.60
CA LEU A 2 10.53 6.13 -4.78
C LEU A 2 11.46 6.15 -6.01
N THR A 3 12.30 7.17 -6.17
CA THR A 3 13.36 7.17 -7.20
C THR A 3 14.41 6.08 -6.98
N GLU A 4 14.59 5.60 -5.75
CA GLU A 4 15.50 4.48 -5.43
C GLU A 4 14.89 3.12 -5.78
N SER A 5 13.57 3.04 -6.02
CA SER A 5 12.88 1.81 -6.41
C SER A 5 13.29 1.32 -7.80
N VAL A 6 13.87 2.19 -8.62
CA VAL A 6 14.43 1.86 -9.94
C VAL A 6 15.95 1.63 -9.91
N GLY A 7 16.58 1.75 -8.73
CA GLY A 7 18.01 1.64 -8.49
C GLY A 7 18.45 0.34 -7.79
N PRO A 8 19.69 0.31 -7.26
CA PRO A 8 20.26 -0.87 -6.58
C PRO A 8 19.51 -1.27 -5.31
N LEU A 9 18.92 -0.30 -4.60
CA LEU A 9 18.21 -0.51 -3.34
C LEU A 9 16.75 -0.97 -3.51
N ARG A 10 16.32 -1.27 -4.74
CA ARG A 10 14.92 -1.57 -5.06
C ARG A 10 14.25 -2.55 -4.11
N ARG A 11 14.92 -3.63 -3.71
CA ARG A 11 14.33 -4.69 -2.88
C ARG A 11 13.92 -4.18 -1.51
N ALA A 12 14.80 -3.44 -0.83
CA ALA A 12 14.52 -2.85 0.46
C ALA A 12 13.43 -1.78 0.37
N VAL A 13 13.43 -1.00 -0.72
CA VAL A 13 12.44 0.06 -0.94
C VAL A 13 11.05 -0.50 -1.25
N THR A 14 10.96 -1.63 -1.97
CA THR A 14 9.69 -2.25 -2.37
C THR A 14 8.87 -2.68 -1.16
N GLU A 15 9.49 -3.30 -0.15
CA GLU A 15 8.78 -3.76 1.05
C GLU A 15 8.20 -2.58 1.85
N VAL A 16 9.02 -1.56 2.10
CA VAL A 16 8.57 -0.35 2.80
C VAL A 16 7.50 0.38 2.00
N TRP A 17 7.62 0.42 0.66
CA TRP A 17 6.60 1.00 -0.21
C TRP A 17 5.26 0.28 -0.10
N HIS A 18 5.25 -1.05 -0.10
CA HIS A 18 4.00 -1.81 0.05
C HIS A 18 3.33 -1.53 1.39
N HIS A 19 4.08 -1.58 2.49
CA HIS A 19 3.52 -1.26 3.82
C HIS A 19 2.99 0.17 3.90
N ALA A 20 3.69 1.13 3.30
CA ALA A 20 3.24 2.51 3.24
C ALA A 20 1.93 2.64 2.45
N CYS A 21 1.82 2.01 1.28
CA CYS A 21 0.60 2.02 0.47
C CYS A 21 -0.58 1.37 1.20
N GLU A 22 -0.37 0.21 1.81
CA GLU A 22 -1.40 -0.51 2.55
C GLU A 22 -1.92 0.35 3.71
N HIS A 23 -1.01 0.93 4.48
CA HIS A 23 -1.34 1.79 5.60
C HIS A 23 -2.05 3.07 5.16
N TYR A 24 -1.62 3.67 4.06
CA TYR A 24 -2.26 4.84 3.46
C TYR A 24 -3.71 4.54 3.05
N GLY A 25 -3.98 3.39 2.44
CA GLY A 25 -5.33 2.91 2.18
C GLY A 25 -6.18 2.74 3.45
N ARG A 26 -5.61 2.11 4.48
CA ARG A 26 -6.28 1.94 5.79
C ARG A 26 -6.64 3.27 6.44
N ILE A 27 -5.73 4.26 6.40
CA ILE A 27 -5.99 5.62 6.90
C ILE A 27 -7.11 6.28 6.09
N GLY A 28 -7.09 6.13 4.76
CA GLY A 28 -8.13 6.67 3.89
C GLY A 28 -9.52 6.21 4.29
N ALA A 29 -9.69 4.90 4.49
CA ALA A 29 -10.94 4.31 4.96
C ALA A 29 -11.33 4.84 6.35
N ALA A 30 -10.39 4.91 7.29
CA ALA A 30 -10.65 5.43 8.64
C ALA A 30 -11.08 6.91 8.65
N ARG A 31 -10.68 7.68 7.63
CA ARG A 31 -11.05 9.09 7.45
C ARG A 31 -12.34 9.27 6.63
N GLY A 32 -12.94 8.19 6.15
CA GLY A 32 -14.15 8.25 5.31
C GLY A 32 -13.89 8.79 3.91
N LEU A 33 -12.65 8.77 3.43
CA LEU A 33 -12.34 9.09 2.03
C LEU A 33 -12.91 8.03 1.11
N ALA A 34 -13.26 8.39 -0.12
CA ALA A 34 -13.59 7.43 -1.15
C ALA A 34 -12.32 6.70 -1.64
N ALA A 35 -12.45 5.42 -2.00
CA ALA A 35 -11.34 4.65 -2.59
C ALA A 35 -10.74 5.32 -3.84
N GLY A 36 -11.59 6.02 -4.62
CA GLY A 36 -11.16 6.78 -5.79
C GLY A 36 -10.17 7.89 -5.46
N GLU A 37 -10.36 8.60 -4.34
CA GLU A 37 -9.45 9.68 -3.92
C GLU A 37 -8.04 9.15 -3.61
N ILE A 38 -7.97 7.99 -2.95
CA ILE A 38 -6.70 7.28 -2.68
C ILE A 38 -5.98 6.89 -3.98
N VAL A 39 -6.73 6.41 -4.97
CA VAL A 39 -6.17 6.06 -6.28
C VAL A 39 -5.68 7.31 -7.00
N GLU A 40 -6.47 8.38 -7.00
CA GLU A 40 -6.14 9.65 -7.66
C GLU A 40 -4.88 10.29 -7.08
N GLU A 41 -4.69 10.29 -5.76
CA GLU A 41 -3.46 10.82 -5.14
C GLU A 41 -2.20 10.04 -5.55
N ILE A 42 -2.27 8.71 -5.66
CA ILE A 42 -1.12 7.91 -6.12
C ILE A 42 -0.88 8.13 -7.62
N GLN A 43 -1.93 8.35 -8.41
CA GLN A 43 -1.78 8.72 -9.83
C GLN A 43 -1.18 10.11 -9.99
N TYR A 44 -1.52 11.05 -9.11
CA TYR A 44 -0.87 12.37 -9.05
C TYR A 44 0.61 12.23 -8.69
N LEU A 45 0.96 11.36 -7.75
CA LEU A 45 2.36 11.03 -7.43
C LEU A 45 3.13 10.47 -8.65
N ARG A 46 2.50 9.64 -9.50
CA ARG A 46 3.10 9.18 -10.77
C ARG A 46 3.52 10.36 -11.64
N GLU A 47 2.65 11.35 -11.78
CA GLU A 47 2.91 12.54 -12.58
C GLU A 47 4.12 13.31 -12.04
N LEU A 48 4.16 13.57 -10.72
CA LEU A 48 5.26 14.26 -10.07
C LEU A 48 6.59 13.52 -10.24
N LEU A 49 6.59 12.20 -10.08
CA LEU A 49 7.79 11.37 -10.25
C LEU A 49 8.25 11.36 -11.71
N THR A 50 7.33 11.28 -12.67
CA THR A 50 7.65 11.32 -14.09
C THR A 50 8.28 12.66 -14.48
N ARG A 51 7.69 13.78 -14.02
CA ARG A 51 8.25 15.13 -14.23
C ARG A 51 9.64 15.26 -13.60
N ARG A 52 9.84 14.68 -12.41
CA ARG A 52 11.12 14.74 -11.69
C ARG A 52 12.21 13.87 -12.31
N VAL A 53 11.87 12.67 -12.76
CA VAL A 53 12.81 11.67 -13.30
C VAL A 53 13.09 11.90 -14.78
N GLY A 54 12.11 12.41 -15.54
CA GLY A 54 12.19 12.63 -16.99
C GLY A 54 13.49 13.28 -17.47
N PRO A 55 13.92 14.42 -16.89
CA PRO A 55 15.19 15.05 -17.25
C PRO A 55 16.41 14.16 -17.05
N LEU A 56 16.43 13.32 -16.00
CA LEU A 56 17.52 12.39 -15.71
C LEU A 56 17.61 11.26 -16.75
N LEU A 57 16.50 10.91 -17.40
CA LEU A 57 16.47 9.85 -18.40
C LEU A 57 17.05 10.30 -19.75
N THR A 58 17.11 11.60 -20.02
CA THR A 58 17.61 12.15 -21.29
C THR A 58 19.07 11.86 -21.57
N THR A 59 19.86 11.59 -20.52
CA THR A 59 21.30 11.26 -20.62
C THR A 59 21.55 9.77 -20.84
N LEU A 60 20.51 8.94 -20.76
CA LEU A 60 20.61 7.49 -20.84
C LEU A 60 20.32 6.98 -22.26
N ARG A 61 20.78 5.77 -22.56
CA ARG A 61 20.35 5.08 -23.77
C ARG A 61 18.84 4.83 -23.70
N GLN A 62 18.13 4.96 -24.82
CA GLN A 62 16.67 4.79 -24.89
C GLN A 62 16.17 3.50 -24.22
N ARG A 63 16.87 2.38 -24.40
CA ARG A 63 16.53 1.09 -23.77
C ARG A 63 16.60 1.13 -22.23
N GLN A 64 17.57 1.85 -21.68
CA GLN A 64 17.74 2.01 -20.22
C GLN A 64 16.67 2.95 -19.66
N ALA A 65 16.42 4.07 -20.34
CA ALA A 65 15.34 5.00 -19.97
C ALA A 65 13.98 4.31 -19.96
N MET A 66 13.66 3.53 -20.99
CA MET A 66 12.42 2.75 -21.07
C MET A 66 12.31 1.73 -19.94
N ALA A 67 13.39 1.00 -19.63
CA ALA A 67 13.40 0.04 -18.53
C ALA A 67 13.13 0.70 -17.18
N ILE A 68 13.61 1.93 -16.96
CA ILE A 68 13.34 2.70 -15.74
C ILE A 68 11.87 3.12 -15.68
N ILE A 69 11.31 3.63 -16.77
CA ILE A 69 9.89 4.06 -16.84
C ILE A 69 8.96 2.87 -16.57
N LEU A 70 9.19 1.72 -17.20
CA LEU A 70 8.37 0.53 -17.01
C LEU A 70 8.43 0.01 -15.57
N ARG A 71 9.61 0.07 -14.94
CA ARG A 71 9.76 -0.30 -13.52
C ARG A 71 9.04 0.67 -12.60
N LEU A 72 9.15 1.97 -12.85
CA LEU A 72 8.44 2.98 -12.08
C LEU A 72 6.93 2.77 -12.16
N ASN A 73 6.41 2.51 -13.37
CA ASN A 73 4.99 2.18 -13.55
C ASN A 73 4.60 0.94 -12.74
N ALA A 74 5.36 -0.15 -12.83
CA ALA A 74 5.06 -1.37 -12.09
C ALA A 74 5.06 -1.17 -10.56
N VAL A 75 5.98 -0.36 -10.03
CA VAL A 75 6.04 -0.02 -8.60
C VAL A 75 4.79 0.75 -8.17
N LEU A 76 4.36 1.73 -8.97
CA LEU A 76 3.19 2.55 -8.67
C LEU A 76 1.89 1.77 -8.84
N ASP A 77 1.75 0.98 -9.91
CA ASP A 77 0.60 0.12 -10.15
C ASP A 77 0.41 -0.88 -9.01
N LYS A 78 1.51 -1.48 -8.52
CA LYS A 78 1.46 -2.36 -7.36
C LYS A 78 1.11 -1.60 -6.09
N GLY A 79 1.63 -0.39 -5.91
CA GLY A 79 1.29 0.49 -4.79
C GLY A 79 -0.21 0.81 -4.74
N ILE A 80 -0.82 1.16 -5.89
CA ILE A 80 -2.26 1.39 -6.01
C ILE A 80 -3.03 0.14 -5.58
N ALA A 81 -2.68 -1.03 -6.12
CA ALA A 81 -3.34 -2.27 -5.77
C ALA A 81 -3.26 -2.57 -4.26
N VAL A 82 -2.09 -2.38 -3.65
CA VAL A 82 -1.88 -2.61 -2.21
C VAL A 82 -2.65 -1.58 -1.36
N ALA A 83 -2.71 -0.32 -1.77
CA ALA A 83 -3.50 0.70 -1.08
C ALA A 83 -5.01 0.40 -1.14
N VAL A 84 -5.52 -0.03 -2.30
CA VAL A 84 -6.94 -0.42 -2.45
C VAL A 84 -7.27 -1.65 -1.60
N VAL A 85 -6.37 -2.63 -1.53
CA VAL A 85 -6.52 -3.79 -0.62
C VAL A 85 -6.59 -3.31 0.83
N GLY A 86 -5.62 -2.52 1.30
CA GLY A 86 -5.62 -1.99 2.67
C GLY A 86 -6.86 -1.16 3.00
N TYR A 87 -7.33 -0.35 2.05
CA TYR A 87 -8.58 0.40 2.18
C TYR A 87 -9.79 -0.52 2.34
N THR A 88 -9.90 -1.54 1.49
CA THR A 88 -11.04 -2.48 1.50
C THR A 88 -11.03 -3.35 2.75
N ASP A 89 -9.87 -3.85 3.16
CA ASP A 89 -9.70 -4.64 4.39
C ASP A 89 -10.12 -3.84 5.62
N ALA A 90 -9.76 -2.55 5.70
CA ALA A 90 -10.20 -1.67 6.78
C ALA A 90 -11.72 -1.47 6.80
N LEU A 91 -12.35 -1.30 5.63
CA LEU A 91 -13.81 -1.21 5.55
C LEU A 91 -14.49 -2.51 5.97
N VAL A 92 -14.00 -3.66 5.51
CA VAL A 92 -14.52 -4.97 5.87
C VAL A 92 -14.40 -5.20 7.38
N ALA A 93 -13.25 -4.88 7.97
CA ALA A 93 -13.05 -4.97 9.42
C ALA A 93 -14.02 -4.05 10.18
N ALA A 94 -14.23 -2.82 9.70
CA ALA A 94 -15.20 -1.89 10.29
C ALA A 94 -16.64 -2.43 10.21
N LEU A 95 -17.03 -3.01 9.07
CA LEU A 95 -18.36 -3.63 8.88
C LEU A 95 -18.56 -4.80 9.84
N PHE A 96 -17.58 -5.68 10.02
CA PHE A 96 -17.68 -6.79 10.97
C PHE A 96 -17.79 -6.30 12.42
N THR A 97 -17.02 -5.28 12.78
CA THR A 97 -17.08 -4.66 14.11
C THR A 97 -18.45 -4.02 14.37
N GLN A 98 -19.01 -3.30 13.39
CA GLN A 98 -20.33 -2.66 13.51
C GLN A 98 -21.48 -3.67 13.59
N ASN A 99 -21.35 -4.82 12.92
CA ASN A 99 -22.36 -5.88 12.91
C ASN A 99 -22.20 -6.91 14.06
N GLY A 100 -21.30 -6.65 15.02
CA GLY A 100 -21.14 -7.48 16.21
C GLY A 100 -20.55 -8.86 15.97
N VAL A 101 -19.81 -9.07 14.87
CA VAL A 101 -19.05 -10.31 14.66
C VAL A 101 -17.82 -10.27 15.55
N PRO A 102 -17.63 -11.23 16.50
CA PRO A 102 -16.45 -11.28 17.33
C PRO A 102 -15.20 -11.35 16.45
N ALA A 103 -14.19 -10.52 16.74
CA ALA A 103 -12.89 -10.64 16.10
C ALA A 103 -12.35 -12.06 16.37
N PRO A 104 -11.62 -12.69 15.42
CA PRO A 104 -11.05 -14.01 15.64
C PRO A 104 -10.12 -13.93 16.86
N GLU A 105 -10.51 -14.63 17.92
CA GLU A 105 -9.90 -14.56 19.24
C GLU A 105 -8.45 -15.06 19.17
N GLY A 106 -7.51 -14.11 19.04
CA GLY A 106 -6.07 -14.35 19.13
C GLY A 106 -5.54 -14.36 20.55
N GLY A 107 -6.36 -14.68 21.54
CA GLY A 107 -5.96 -14.72 22.93
C GLY A 107 -6.80 -15.74 23.65
N THR A 108 -6.17 -16.87 24.00
CA THR A 108 -6.68 -17.85 24.94
C THR A 108 -7.39 -17.15 26.10
N ASP A 109 -8.72 -17.21 26.12
CA ASP A 109 -9.51 -16.66 27.22
C ASP A 109 -9.12 -17.44 28.47
N THR A 110 -8.34 -16.80 29.33
CA THR A 110 -7.84 -17.39 30.58
C THR A 110 -9.02 -17.76 31.49
N GLY A 111 -10.19 -17.13 31.28
CA GLY A 111 -11.44 -17.47 31.95
C GLY A 111 -12.02 -18.83 31.56
N ASP A 112 -11.85 -19.27 30.31
CA ASP A 112 -12.38 -20.55 29.85
C ASP A 112 -11.50 -21.75 30.26
N ILE A 113 -10.18 -21.53 30.40
CA ILE A 113 -9.26 -22.55 30.94
C ILE A 113 -9.57 -22.86 32.41
N LEU A 114 -9.88 -21.84 33.22
CA LEU A 114 -10.19 -22.03 34.65
C LEU A 114 -11.51 -22.77 34.87
N ARG A 115 -12.48 -22.59 33.97
CA ARG A 115 -13.81 -23.21 34.06
C ARG A 115 -13.82 -24.70 33.67
N GLN A 116 -12.75 -25.21 33.05
CA GLN A 116 -12.60 -26.62 32.67
C GLN A 116 -11.82 -27.47 33.70
N VAL A 117 -11.35 -26.86 34.80
CA VAL A 117 -10.57 -27.53 35.85
C VAL A 117 -11.40 -27.76 37.14
N GLU A 118 -12.64 -27.27 37.20
CA GLU A 118 -13.67 -27.71 38.17
C GLU A 118 -14.51 -28.86 37.61
#